data_AF-A0AAQ2QDJ4-F1
#
_entry.id   AF-A0AAQ2QDJ4-F1
#
_cell.length_a   1.000
_cell.length_b   1.000
_cell.length_c   1.000
_cell.angle_alpha   90.00
_cell.angle_beta   90.00
_cell.angle_gamma   90.00
#
_symmetry.space_group_name_H-M   'P 1'
#
loop_
_entity.id
_entity.type
_entity.pdbx_description
1 polymer ?
#
loop_
_entity_poly.entity_id
_entity_poly.type
_entity_poly.pdbx_seq_one_letter_code
_entity_poly.pdbx_strand_id
1 'polypeptide(L)'
;MSIKSYSCILSIFFALGLTACNQTAPTDNAPTAKADGQAGAFVGCYSVEKNSPAQIKVSEQAGGFFMQMKEPDGAKTLWDNPEPLDEISVDEAWDYFGVNALSLDKSDVERVLARPDEMMVLAKIKDASQNINPLLDSPYVVYIFKGANTIYQVPCDDTPVDIVKDGEKTVQAFYQ
;
A
#
# COMPACT_ATOMS: atom_id res chain seq x y z
N MET A 1 -70.35 -36.88 29.79
CA MET A 1 -71.44 -35.88 29.71
C MET A 1 -71.20 -34.81 30.77
N SER A 2 -70.82 -33.60 30.38
CA SER A 2 -71.37 -32.34 30.94
C SER A 2 -70.80 -31.17 30.16
N ILE A 3 -71.60 -30.13 30.01
CA ILE A 3 -71.56 -29.05 29.01
C ILE A 3 -71.46 -27.69 29.75
N LYS A 4 -70.95 -26.69 29.02
CA LYS A 4 -71.00 -25.20 29.17
C LYS A 4 -69.86 -24.54 30.00
N SER A 5 -69.05 -23.62 29.44
CA SER A 5 -69.32 -22.24 28.93
C SER A 5 -69.79 -21.28 30.04
N TYR A 6 -69.32 -20.04 30.27
CA TYR A 6 -68.59 -19.00 29.49
C TYR A 6 -67.94 -17.96 30.47
N SER A 7 -67.12 -17.06 29.89
CA SER A 7 -66.91 -15.63 30.26
C SER A 7 -65.67 -15.18 31.07
N CYS A 8 -64.76 -14.57 30.29
CA CYS A 8 -64.24 -13.20 30.40
C CYS A 8 -63.57 -12.70 31.69
N ILE A 9 -62.23 -12.64 31.69
CA ILE A 9 -61.42 -11.52 32.23
C ILE A 9 -60.18 -11.39 31.30
N LEU A 10 -60.21 -10.52 30.28
CA LEU A 10 -59.62 -9.17 30.27
C LEU A 10 -58.21 -9.06 30.89
N SER A 11 -57.17 -9.07 30.05
CA SER A 11 -55.89 -8.41 30.36
C SER A 11 -55.25 -7.94 29.06
N ILE A 12 -55.38 -6.63 28.87
CA ILE A 12 -54.79 -5.81 27.82
C ILE A 12 -53.33 -5.61 28.19
N PHE A 13 -52.39 -6.02 27.34
CA PHE A 13 -51.03 -5.48 27.36
C PHE A 13 -50.73 -4.79 26.04
N PHE A 14 -50.65 -3.48 26.17
CA PHE A 14 -50.33 -2.48 25.16
C PHE A 14 -48.80 -2.40 25.07
N ALA A 15 -48.23 -2.71 23.91
CA ALA A 15 -46.85 -2.35 23.60
C ALA A 15 -46.83 -1.65 22.24
N LEU A 16 -46.87 -0.31 22.31
CA LEU A 16 -46.58 0.59 21.21
C LEU A 16 -45.11 0.43 20.82
N GLY A 17 -44.84 -0.32 19.74
CA GLY A 17 -43.58 -0.22 19.01
C GLY A 17 -43.69 0.90 17.98
N LEU A 18 -43.16 2.09 18.30
CA LEU A 18 -42.93 3.14 17.31
C LEU A 18 -41.84 2.66 16.34
N THR A 19 -42.23 2.19 15.16
CA THR A 19 -41.31 1.98 14.04
C THR A 19 -40.95 3.34 13.43
N ALA A 20 -40.00 4.03 14.05
CA ALA A 20 -39.34 5.16 13.41
C ALA A 20 -38.39 4.61 12.33
N CYS A 21 -38.90 4.52 11.10
CA CYS A 21 -38.07 4.43 9.89
C CYS A 21 -37.29 5.74 9.77
N ASN A 22 -36.04 5.77 10.23
CA ASN A 22 -35.12 6.84 9.85
C ASN A 22 -34.79 6.66 8.36
N GLN A 23 -35.43 7.46 7.51
CA GLN A 23 -34.93 7.75 6.18
C GLN A 23 -33.68 8.62 6.33
N THR A 24 -32.51 8.00 6.25
CA THR A 24 -31.26 8.73 6.01
C THR A 24 -30.97 8.63 4.51
N ALA A 25 -30.90 9.80 3.88
CA ALA A 25 -30.50 10.00 2.49
C ALA A 25 -29.16 9.30 2.17
N PRO A 26 -28.91 8.89 0.91
CA PRO A 26 -27.62 8.34 0.52
C PRO A 26 -26.57 9.44 0.70
N THR A 27 -25.78 9.31 1.76
CA THR A 27 -24.54 10.04 1.88
C THR A 27 -23.48 9.08 1.35
N ASP A 28 -22.83 9.49 0.26
CA ASP A 28 -21.68 8.81 -0.32
C ASP A 28 -20.60 8.67 0.75
N ASN A 29 -20.64 7.56 1.49
CA ASN A 29 -19.52 7.09 2.27
C ASN A 29 -18.56 6.44 1.28
N ALA A 30 -17.79 7.27 0.58
CA ALA A 30 -16.42 6.87 0.26
C ALA A 30 -15.79 6.40 1.57
N PRO A 31 -15.16 5.21 1.62
CA PRO A 31 -14.52 4.77 2.84
C PRO A 31 -13.37 5.73 3.14
N THR A 32 -13.61 6.70 4.03
CA THR A 32 -12.54 7.41 4.72
C THR A 32 -11.89 6.39 5.62
N ALA A 33 -10.89 5.70 5.08
CA ALA A 33 -10.03 4.80 5.82
C ALA A 33 -9.42 5.58 6.99
N LYS A 34 -9.94 5.32 8.19
CA LYS A 34 -9.33 5.77 9.43
C LYS A 34 -8.05 4.96 9.65
N ALA A 35 -7.04 5.66 10.13
CA ALA A 35 -5.69 5.18 10.41
C ALA A 35 -5.63 3.79 11.06
N ASP A 36 -5.10 2.84 10.28
CA ASP A 36 -4.47 1.58 10.69
C ASP A 36 -2.94 1.67 10.43
N GLY A 37 -2.40 2.88 10.58
CA GLY A 37 -1.40 3.45 9.68
C GLY A 37 0.06 2.99 9.81
N GLN A 38 0.37 1.87 10.47
CA GLN A 38 1.77 1.45 10.62
C GLN A 38 2.09 0.00 10.22
N ALA A 39 1.13 -0.94 10.27
CA ALA A 39 1.37 -2.32 9.83
C ALA A 39 1.40 -2.42 8.29
N GLY A 40 0.51 -1.71 7.60
CA GLY A 40 0.40 -1.75 6.13
C GLY A 40 1.19 -0.68 5.37
N ALA A 41 2.06 0.08 6.04
CA ALA A 41 2.66 1.29 5.45
C ALA A 41 3.49 1.04 4.19
N PHE A 42 3.99 -0.18 4.00
CA PHE A 42 4.76 -0.61 2.84
C PHE A 42 4.05 -1.71 2.02
N VAL A 43 2.87 -2.17 2.41
CA VAL A 43 2.20 -3.25 1.69
C VAL A 43 1.59 -2.70 0.41
N GLY A 44 1.97 -3.28 -0.72
CA GLY A 44 1.48 -2.83 -2.01
C GLY A 44 2.33 -3.28 -3.19
N CYS A 45 1.92 -2.84 -4.37
CA CYS A 45 2.68 -3.00 -5.58
C CYS A 45 3.26 -1.66 -6.01
N TYR A 46 4.45 -1.71 -6.57
CA TYR A 46 5.28 -0.55 -6.82
C TYR A 46 5.83 -0.59 -8.24
N SER A 47 6.02 0.59 -8.81
CA SER A 47 6.74 0.79 -10.05
C SER A 47 7.57 2.06 -10.01
N VAL A 48 8.66 2.07 -10.77
CA VAL A 48 9.52 3.25 -10.95
C VAL A 48 8.87 4.34 -11.82
N GLU A 49 7.79 4.01 -12.52
CA GLU A 49 7.00 4.96 -13.31
C GLU A 49 5.52 4.98 -12.86
N LYS A 50 4.97 6.17 -12.65
CA LYS A 50 3.65 6.39 -12.03
C LYS A 50 2.47 5.68 -12.69
N ASN A 51 2.50 5.50 -14.01
CA ASN A 51 1.40 4.92 -14.80
C ASN A 51 1.83 3.65 -15.53
N SER A 52 2.77 2.91 -14.96
CA SER A 52 3.25 1.65 -15.52
C SER A 52 2.75 0.46 -14.69
N PRO A 53 2.77 -0.76 -15.26
CA PRO A 53 2.44 -1.96 -14.51
C PRO A 53 3.37 -2.14 -13.31
N ALA A 54 2.87 -2.84 -12.29
CA ALA A 54 3.66 -3.17 -11.11
C ALA A 54 4.93 -3.97 -11.47
N GLN A 55 6.07 -3.62 -10.88
CA GLN A 55 7.35 -4.31 -11.05
C GLN A 55 7.85 -4.96 -9.75
N ILE A 56 7.46 -4.38 -8.61
CA ILE A 56 7.85 -4.82 -7.27
C ILE A 56 6.57 -4.99 -6.46
N LYS A 57 6.51 -6.01 -5.62
CA LYS A 57 5.42 -6.24 -4.68
C LYS A 57 6.00 -6.41 -3.30
N VAL A 58 5.47 -5.68 -2.32
CA VAL A 58 5.78 -5.85 -0.90
C VAL A 58 4.54 -6.38 -0.21
N SER A 59 4.70 -7.48 0.51
CA SER A 59 3.65 -8.19 1.24
C SER A 59 4.03 -8.35 2.71
N GLU A 60 3.04 -8.47 3.58
CA GLU A 60 3.25 -8.80 4.98
C GLU A 60 2.89 -10.28 5.20
N GLN A 61 3.79 -11.06 5.78
CA GLN A 61 3.60 -12.48 6.06
C GLN A 61 4.18 -12.81 7.44
N ALA A 62 3.38 -13.41 8.33
CA ALA A 62 3.79 -13.77 9.69
C ALA A 62 4.45 -12.61 10.49
N GLY A 63 4.03 -11.36 10.24
CA GLY A 63 4.56 -10.16 10.89
C GLY A 63 5.89 -9.64 10.34
N GLY A 64 6.38 -10.20 9.24
CA GLY A 64 7.53 -9.70 8.47
C GLY A 64 7.13 -9.17 7.10
N PHE A 65 7.97 -8.32 6.51
CA PHE A 65 7.79 -7.82 5.15
C PHE A 65 8.56 -8.69 4.16
N PHE A 66 7.96 -8.92 3.00
CA PHE A 66 8.55 -9.71 1.93
C PHE A 66 8.38 -9.00 0.60
N MET A 67 9.49 -8.83 -0.11
CA MET A 67 9.56 -8.33 -1.47
C MET A 67 9.42 -9.47 -2.46
N GLN A 68 8.77 -9.20 -3.58
CA GLN A 68 8.83 -10.00 -4.79
C GLN A 68 9.04 -9.08 -5.99
N MET A 69 9.89 -9.46 -6.93
CA MET A 69 9.99 -8.83 -8.24
C MET A 69 9.07 -9.53 -9.24
N LYS A 70 8.60 -8.77 -10.22
CA LYS A 70 7.84 -9.34 -11.32
C LYS A 70 8.77 -10.10 -12.25
N GLU A 71 8.38 -11.31 -12.59
CA GLU A 71 9.14 -12.16 -13.49
C GLU A 71 8.89 -11.75 -14.96
N PRO A 72 9.88 -11.96 -15.85
CA PRO A 72 9.74 -11.59 -17.26
C PRO A 72 8.73 -12.49 -17.99
N ASP A 73 8.30 -12.03 -19.16
CA ASP A 73 7.41 -12.76 -20.05
C ASP A 73 7.90 -14.19 -20.31
N GLY A 74 7.00 -15.17 -20.08
CA GLY A 74 7.29 -16.60 -20.28
C GLY A 74 7.84 -17.32 -19.05
N ALA A 75 8.00 -16.63 -17.92
CA ALA A 75 8.25 -17.28 -16.63
C ALA A 75 7.07 -18.16 -16.18
N LYS A 76 7.35 -19.13 -15.30
CA LYS A 76 6.33 -20.07 -14.79
C LYS A 76 5.37 -19.43 -13.79
N THR A 77 5.85 -18.42 -13.09
CA THR A 77 5.11 -17.63 -12.10
C THR A 77 5.21 -16.17 -12.49
N LEU A 78 4.21 -15.39 -12.11
CA LEU A 78 4.17 -13.95 -12.38
C LEU A 78 5.14 -13.17 -11.50
N TRP A 79 5.30 -13.61 -10.26
CA TRP A 79 6.19 -13.03 -9.27
C TRP A 79 7.27 -14.06 -8.93
N ASP A 80 8.46 -13.58 -8.59
CA ASP A 80 9.57 -14.40 -8.13
C ASP A 80 9.31 -14.97 -6.73
N ASN A 81 10.33 -15.56 -6.10
CA ASN A 81 10.20 -16.06 -4.74
C ASN A 81 10.20 -14.90 -3.73
N PRO A 82 9.36 -14.93 -2.68
CA PRO A 82 9.39 -13.92 -1.62
C PRO A 82 10.76 -13.84 -0.94
N GLU A 83 11.33 -12.64 -0.90
CA GLU A 83 12.58 -12.30 -0.21
C GLU A 83 12.28 -11.41 0.99
N PRO A 84 12.88 -11.65 2.17
CA PRO A 84 12.59 -10.85 3.36
C PRO A 84 13.09 -9.42 3.23
N LEU A 85 12.40 -8.50 3.90
CA LEU A 85 12.81 -7.12 4.10
C LEU A 85 12.94 -6.85 5.60
N ASP A 86 14.06 -6.26 6.00
CA ASP A 86 14.34 -5.87 7.37
C ASP A 86 14.09 -4.36 7.55
N GLU A 87 13.51 -3.99 8.69
CA GLU A 87 13.42 -2.58 9.06
C GLU A 87 14.77 -2.11 9.60
N ILE A 88 15.34 -1.09 8.95
CA ILE A 88 16.63 -0.51 9.32
C ILE A 88 16.45 0.92 9.84
N SER A 89 17.46 1.41 10.56
CA SER A 89 17.41 2.78 11.09
C SER A 89 17.53 3.81 9.96
N VAL A 90 16.93 4.98 10.13
CA VAL A 90 17.13 6.12 9.21
C VAL A 90 18.60 6.55 9.17
N ASP A 91 19.35 6.32 10.26
CA ASP A 91 20.77 6.62 10.32
C ASP A 91 21.58 5.76 9.35
N GLU A 92 21.34 4.45 9.36
CA GLU A 92 21.95 3.45 8.48
C GLU A 92 21.49 3.61 7.03
N ALA A 93 20.20 3.86 6.81
CA ALA A 93 19.64 4.07 5.48
C ALA A 93 20.23 5.29 4.75
N TRP A 94 20.83 6.24 5.47
CA TRP A 94 21.32 7.48 4.88
C TRP A 94 22.51 7.27 3.95
N ASP A 95 23.25 6.16 4.07
CA ASP A 95 24.34 5.83 3.15
C ASP A 95 23.85 5.57 1.71
N TYR A 96 22.55 5.25 1.54
CA TYR A 96 21.92 4.98 0.24
C TYR A 96 21.25 6.21 -0.36
N PHE A 97 20.75 7.11 0.49
CA PHE A 97 19.98 8.29 0.07
C PHE A 97 20.77 9.59 0.16
N GLY A 98 21.91 9.63 0.85
CA GLY A 98 22.65 10.87 1.16
C GLY A 98 23.19 11.62 -0.06
N VAL A 99 23.33 10.93 -1.19
CA VAL A 99 23.64 11.56 -2.50
C VAL A 99 22.48 11.26 -3.44
N ASN A 100 21.50 12.16 -3.49
CA ASN A 100 20.28 12.00 -4.29
C ASN A 100 19.96 13.26 -5.11
N ALA A 101 19.23 13.07 -6.21
CA ALA A 101 18.72 14.16 -7.05
C ALA A 101 17.37 14.74 -6.57
N LEU A 102 16.80 14.16 -5.50
CA LEU A 102 15.45 14.45 -5.00
C LEU A 102 15.45 15.59 -3.96
N SER A 103 16.61 16.17 -3.64
CA SER A 103 16.79 17.09 -2.51
C SER A 103 16.20 16.51 -1.21
N LEU A 104 16.29 15.20 -1.03
CA LEU A 104 15.81 14.51 0.15
C LEU A 104 16.77 14.82 1.31
N ASP A 105 16.20 15.20 2.45
CA ASP A 105 16.91 15.35 3.72
C ASP A 105 16.61 14.17 4.65
N LYS A 106 17.54 13.88 5.56
CA LYS A 106 17.38 12.76 6.51
C LYS A 106 16.14 12.92 7.40
N SER A 107 15.78 14.16 7.71
CA SER A 107 14.58 14.48 8.47
C SER A 107 13.28 14.20 7.73
N ASP A 108 13.31 13.99 6.42
CA ASP A 108 12.13 13.71 5.60
C ASP A 108 11.71 12.24 5.65
N VAL A 109 12.63 11.35 6.05
CA VAL A 109 12.40 9.91 6.11
C VAL A 109 11.64 9.56 7.38
N GLU A 110 10.57 8.77 7.23
CA GLU A 110 9.74 8.27 8.32
C GLU A 110 10.21 6.89 8.80
N ARG A 111 10.32 5.93 7.86
CA ARG A 111 10.65 4.52 8.09
C ARG A 111 11.36 3.95 6.87
N VAL A 112 12.14 2.88 7.06
CA VAL A 112 12.92 2.26 5.97
C VAL A 112 12.88 0.74 6.08
N LEU A 113 12.62 0.09 4.95
CA LEU A 113 12.82 -1.33 4.75
C LEU A 113 14.01 -1.57 3.82
N ALA A 114 14.83 -2.57 4.08
CA ALA A 114 15.95 -2.95 3.23
C ALA A 114 15.94 -4.46 2.99
N ARG A 115 16.39 -4.88 1.80
CA ARG A 115 16.78 -6.27 1.62
C ARG A 115 18.02 -6.56 2.47
N PRO A 116 18.19 -7.77 3.03
CA PRO A 116 19.40 -8.14 3.76
C PRO A 116 20.71 -8.03 2.97
N ASP A 117 20.63 -8.04 1.64
CA ASP A 117 21.78 -7.83 0.75
C ASP A 117 21.98 -6.37 0.33
N GLU A 118 21.14 -5.46 0.85
CA GLU A 118 21.20 -4.01 0.65
C GLU A 118 21.03 -3.56 -0.82
N MET A 119 20.63 -4.47 -1.71
CA MET A 119 20.47 -4.19 -3.14
C MET A 119 19.20 -3.36 -3.43
N MET A 120 18.26 -3.34 -2.48
CA MET A 120 17.08 -2.48 -2.47
C MET A 120 16.87 -1.92 -1.06
N VAL A 121 16.67 -0.60 -0.97
CA VAL A 121 16.29 0.10 0.26
C VAL A 121 15.07 0.98 -0.06
N LEU A 122 13.95 0.75 0.61
CA LEU A 122 12.67 1.43 0.43
C LEU A 122 12.36 2.32 1.62
N ALA A 123 12.31 3.63 1.38
CA ALA A 123 11.98 4.63 2.38
C ALA A 123 10.54 5.11 2.20
N LYS A 124 9.81 5.23 3.31
CA LYS A 124 8.58 6.01 3.42
C LYS A 124 8.94 7.44 3.81
N ILE A 125 8.40 8.40 3.09
CA ILE A 125 8.62 9.82 3.32
C ILE A 125 7.47 10.40 4.14
N LYS A 126 7.80 11.29 5.08
CA LYS A 126 6.80 12.03 5.87
C LYS A 126 5.90 12.86 4.95
N ASP A 127 4.60 12.84 5.22
CA ASP A 127 3.61 13.62 4.45
C ASP A 127 3.94 15.12 4.41
N ALA A 128 4.48 15.67 5.51
CA ALA A 128 4.89 17.07 5.58
C ALA A 128 5.99 17.41 4.55
N SER A 129 6.93 16.49 4.32
CA SER A 129 8.04 16.68 3.38
C SER A 129 7.57 16.66 1.92
N GLN A 130 6.61 15.78 1.57
CA GLN A 130 5.99 15.76 0.24
C GLN A 130 5.26 17.06 -0.11
N ASN A 131 4.67 17.71 0.89
CA ASN A 131 3.93 18.96 0.67
C ASN A 131 4.85 20.17 0.39
N ILE A 132 6.11 20.11 0.79
CA ILE A 132 7.06 21.23 0.68
C ILE A 132 8.15 21.01 -0.37
N ASN A 133 8.49 19.76 -0.68
CA ASN A 133 9.49 19.42 -1.68
C ASN A 133 8.82 18.91 -2.96
N PRO A 134 8.73 19.72 -4.03
CA PRO A 134 8.08 19.31 -5.28
C PRO A 134 8.82 18.20 -6.03
N LEU A 135 10.06 17.85 -5.65
CA LEU A 135 10.81 16.73 -6.21
C LEU A 135 10.40 15.37 -5.59
N LEU A 136 9.70 15.39 -4.46
CA LEU A 136 9.15 14.19 -3.80
C LEU A 136 7.69 14.01 -4.22
N ASP A 137 7.49 13.62 -5.47
CA ASP A 137 6.16 13.44 -6.08
C ASP A 137 5.50 12.09 -5.75
N SER A 138 6.13 11.31 -4.86
CA SER A 138 5.65 10.06 -4.30
C SER A 138 5.94 9.99 -2.80
N PRO A 139 5.07 9.32 -2.00
CA PRO A 139 5.35 9.02 -0.60
C PRO A 139 6.46 8.01 -0.36
N TYR A 140 7.05 7.45 -1.41
CA TYR A 140 8.11 6.45 -1.31
C TYR A 140 9.30 6.81 -2.19
N VAL A 141 10.48 6.56 -1.65
CA VAL A 141 11.77 6.65 -2.35
C VAL A 141 12.43 5.28 -2.26
N VAL A 142 12.99 4.83 -3.36
CA VAL A 142 13.72 3.56 -3.41
C VAL A 142 15.15 3.82 -3.87
N TYR A 143 16.09 3.13 -3.23
CA TYR A 143 17.41 2.90 -3.76
C TYR A 143 17.42 1.50 -4.39
N ILE A 144 17.73 1.41 -5.68
CA ILE A 144 17.98 0.14 -6.39
C ILE A 144 19.27 0.33 -7.18
N PHE A 145 20.26 -0.54 -6.95
CA PHE A 145 21.49 -0.62 -7.74
C PHE A 145 22.12 0.75 -8.08
N LYS A 146 22.61 1.47 -7.06
CA LYS A 146 23.31 2.77 -7.16
C LYS A 146 22.48 3.97 -7.60
N GLY A 147 21.15 3.85 -7.67
CA GLY A 147 20.25 4.97 -7.96
C GLY A 147 19.14 5.10 -6.93
N ALA A 148 19.00 6.29 -6.34
CA ALA A 148 17.86 6.66 -5.51
C ALA A 148 16.86 7.47 -6.32
N ASN A 149 15.61 7.00 -6.41
CA ASN A 149 14.52 7.66 -7.15
C ASN A 149 13.21 7.53 -6.38
N THR A 150 12.22 8.37 -6.71
CA THR A 150 10.84 8.13 -6.26
C THR A 150 10.35 6.81 -6.84
N ILE A 151 9.54 6.08 -6.07
CA ILE A 151 8.85 4.88 -6.52
C ILE A 151 7.37 5.03 -6.23
N TYR A 152 6.51 4.63 -7.15
CA TYR A 152 5.08 4.87 -7.08
C TYR A 152 4.36 3.61 -6.67
N GLN A 153 3.45 3.72 -5.70
CA GLN A 153 2.51 2.66 -5.44
C GLN A 153 1.46 2.64 -6.55
N VAL A 154 1.34 1.50 -7.23
CA VAL A 154 0.45 1.28 -8.39
C VAL A 154 -0.48 0.10 -8.10
N PRO A 155 -1.58 -0.08 -8.87
CA PRO A 155 -2.42 -1.27 -8.73
C PRO A 155 -1.58 -2.55 -8.87
N CYS A 156 -1.82 -3.51 -7.97
CA CYS A 156 -1.30 -4.86 -8.20
C CYS A 156 -2.03 -5.46 -9.39
N ASP A 157 -1.30 -5.76 -10.45
CA ASP A 157 -1.83 -6.30 -11.68
C ASP A 157 -1.11 -7.58 -12.11
N ASP A 158 -1.76 -8.36 -12.96
CA ASP A 158 -1.21 -9.60 -13.52
C ASP A 158 -0.57 -9.41 -14.91
N THR A 159 -0.34 -8.16 -15.33
CA THR A 159 0.27 -7.84 -16.61
C THR A 159 1.73 -8.23 -16.59
N PRO A 160 2.18 -9.17 -17.43
CA PRO A 160 3.61 -9.47 -17.54
C PRO A 160 4.40 -8.20 -17.88
N VAL A 161 5.59 -8.07 -17.31
CA VAL A 161 6.51 -6.96 -17.58
C VAL A 161 7.84 -7.57 -17.98
N ASP A 162 8.35 -7.21 -19.14
CA ASP A 162 9.70 -7.58 -19.53
C ASP A 162 10.65 -6.48 -19.06
N ILE A 163 11.03 -6.52 -17.77
CA ILE A 163 11.88 -5.50 -17.13
C ILE A 163 13.19 -5.30 -17.91
N VAL A 164 13.71 -6.34 -18.56
CA VAL A 164 14.94 -6.27 -19.36
C VAL A 164 14.69 -5.54 -20.68
N LYS A 165 13.66 -5.91 -21.44
CA LYS A 165 13.36 -5.25 -22.73
C LYS A 165 12.75 -3.86 -22.57
N ASP A 166 11.95 -3.65 -21.54
CA ASP A 166 11.30 -2.37 -21.29
C ASP A 166 12.24 -1.38 -20.59
N GLY A 167 13.13 -1.85 -19.72
CA GLY A 167 14.22 -1.03 -19.16
C GLY A 167 15.19 -0.52 -20.22
N GLU A 168 15.50 -1.31 -21.25
CA GLU A 168 16.36 -0.88 -22.38
C GLU A 168 15.72 0.26 -23.20
N LYS A 169 14.38 0.27 -23.35
CA LYS A 169 13.66 1.39 -23.99
C LYS A 169 13.71 2.65 -23.15
N THR A 170 13.59 2.54 -21.82
CA THR A 170 13.64 3.69 -20.92
C THR A 170 15.04 4.31 -20.91
N VAL A 171 16.11 3.51 -20.92
CA VAL A 171 17.49 4.03 -21.02
C VAL A 171 17.76 4.70 -22.38
N GLN A 172 17.25 4.16 -23.49
CA GLN A 172 17.41 4.81 -24.81
C GLN A 172 16.67 6.16 -24.90
N ALA A 173 15.56 6.34 -24.19
CA ALA A 173 14.83 7.61 -24.13
C ALA A 173 15.58 8.72 -23.34
N PHE A 174 16.55 8.38 -22.50
CA PHE A 174 17.42 9.35 -21.82
C PHE A 174 18.61 9.83 -22.66
N TYR A 175 18.89 9.19 -23.81
CA TYR A 175 20.00 9.51 -24.70
C TYR A 175 19.57 10.02 -26.09
N GLN A 176 18.30 10.37 -26.29
CA GLN A 176 17.80 11.05 -27.50
C GLN A 176 17.53 12.54 -27.26
#